data_AF-A0A3A9VB99-F1
#
_entry.id   AF-A0A3A9VB99-F1
#
_cell.length_a   1.000
_cell.length_b   1.000
_cell.length_c   1.000
_cell.angle_alpha   90.00
_cell.angle_beta   90.00
_cell.angle_gamma   90.00
#
_symmetry.space_group_name_H-M   'P 1'
#
loop_
_entity.id
_entity.type
_entity.pdbx_description
1 polymer ?
#
loop_
_entity_poly.entity_id
_entity_poly.type
_entity_poly.pdbx_seq_one_letter_code
_entity_poly.pdbx_strand_id
1 'polypeptide(L)'
;MKTIFLNHFIILFFLLQSCNKQPDITITEIRYGSQFGMCEGYCYSEVIYNKKSEINIKKAWRDTINNPTATELKKIEYTKWESLTNSINLSDFYALDNRLGCPDCADGGESWVDIKTKTKSYRVSFEYGVTPKPLKKLVELIND
;
A
#
# COMPACT_ATOMS: atom_id res chain seq x y z
N MET A 1 -20.03 75.03 4.75
CA MET A 1 -20.51 73.95 3.88
C MET A 1 -19.31 73.24 3.24
N LYS A 2 -19.05 72.00 3.63
CA LYS A 2 -18.57 70.92 2.75
C LYS A 2 -18.79 69.61 3.49
N THR A 3 -19.60 68.79 2.88
CA THR A 3 -20.28 67.61 3.41
C THR A 3 -19.35 66.43 3.62
N ILE A 4 -19.59 65.75 4.73
CA ILE A 4 -19.28 64.36 5.06
C ILE A 4 -19.57 63.44 3.87
N PHE A 5 -18.66 62.51 3.53
CA PHE A 5 -19.05 61.14 3.17
C PHE A 5 -17.96 60.16 3.61
N LEU A 6 -18.28 59.51 4.73
CA LEU A 6 -17.63 58.36 5.34
C LEU A 6 -17.80 57.16 4.40
N ASN A 7 -16.73 56.75 3.70
CA ASN A 7 -16.78 55.58 2.83
C ASN A 7 -16.23 54.37 3.60
N HIS A 8 -17.10 53.76 4.41
CA HIS A 8 -16.86 52.45 5.02
C HIS A 8 -16.95 51.37 3.95
N PHE A 9 -15.82 51.09 3.29
CA PHE A 9 -15.67 49.87 2.51
C PHE A 9 -15.03 48.80 3.41
N ILE A 10 -15.83 48.31 4.37
CA ILE A 10 -15.48 47.10 5.14
C ILE A 10 -15.66 45.93 4.19
N ILE A 11 -14.56 45.55 3.53
CA ILE A 11 -14.44 44.31 2.77
C ILE A 11 -14.57 43.18 3.79
N LEU A 12 -15.78 42.65 3.92
CA LEU A 12 -16.05 41.39 4.59
C LEU A 12 -15.42 40.29 3.73
N PHE A 13 -14.10 40.10 3.88
CA PHE A 13 -13.38 38.99 3.30
C PHE A 13 -13.88 37.73 4.01
N PHE A 14 -14.96 37.17 3.46
CA PHE A 14 -15.52 35.88 3.84
C PHE A 14 -14.36 34.88 3.82
N LEU A 15 -13.86 34.55 5.01
CA LEU A 15 -13.00 33.40 5.24
C LEU A 15 -13.84 32.17 4.93
N LEU A 16 -13.97 31.85 3.65
CA LEU A 16 -14.21 30.48 3.21
C LEU A 16 -12.98 29.70 3.62
N GLN A 17 -12.93 29.31 4.90
CA GLN A 17 -12.10 28.20 5.32
C GLN A 17 -12.68 26.97 4.63
N SER A 18 -12.23 26.75 3.40
CA SER A 18 -12.30 25.44 2.78
C SER A 18 -11.56 24.52 3.73
N CYS A 19 -12.32 23.78 4.55
CA CYS A 19 -11.80 22.74 5.41
C CYS A 19 -11.31 21.64 4.48
N ASN A 20 -10.11 21.84 3.94
CA ASN A 20 -9.43 20.85 3.13
C ASN A 20 -8.95 19.79 4.12
N LYS A 21 -9.86 18.87 4.45
CA LYS A 21 -9.62 17.78 5.37
C LYS A 21 -8.44 17.00 4.80
N GLN A 22 -7.26 17.17 5.38
CA GLN A 22 -6.06 16.51 4.89
C GLN A 22 -6.34 15.01 4.81
N PRO A 23 -5.95 14.33 3.73
CA PRO A 23 -6.20 12.91 3.58
C PRO A 23 -5.58 12.18 4.77
N ASP A 24 -6.37 11.35 5.45
CA ASP A 24 -5.86 10.53 6.54
C ASP A 24 -4.90 9.48 5.95
N ILE A 25 -3.62 9.73 6.18
CA ILE A 25 -2.50 8.92 5.71
C ILE A 25 -2.21 7.71 6.60
N THR A 26 -3.01 7.47 7.65
CA THR A 26 -2.80 6.32 8.55
C THR A 26 -2.89 5.02 7.75
N ILE A 27 -1.79 4.28 7.65
CA ILE A 27 -1.75 2.95 7.04
C ILE A 27 -2.56 1.99 7.93
N THR A 28 -3.43 1.23 7.31
CA THR A 28 -4.34 0.27 7.95
C THR A 28 -4.05 -1.17 7.56
N GLU A 29 -3.49 -1.39 6.37
CA GLU A 29 -3.14 -2.70 5.86
C GLU A 29 -1.97 -2.58 4.88
N ILE A 30 -1.05 -3.55 4.93
CA ILE A 30 0.03 -3.74 3.97
C ILE A 30 -0.10 -5.17 3.47
N ARG A 31 -0.13 -5.35 2.14
CA ARG A 31 -0.03 -6.67 1.51
C ARG A 31 1.23 -6.74 0.69
N TYR A 32 1.92 -7.85 0.79
CA TYR A 32 3.03 -8.19 -0.09
C TYR A 32 2.84 -9.60 -0.60
N GLY A 33 3.11 -9.82 -1.88
CA GLY A 33 3.01 -11.17 -2.40
C GLY A 33 3.72 -11.36 -3.72
N SER A 34 3.69 -12.61 -4.17
CA SER A 34 4.18 -13.03 -5.45
C SER A 34 3.33 -14.14 -6.06
N GLN A 35 3.31 -14.20 -7.39
CA GLN A 35 2.65 -15.27 -8.13
C GLN A 35 3.43 -15.66 -9.38
N PHE A 36 3.27 -16.91 -9.80
CA PHE A 36 3.97 -17.47 -10.96
C PHE A 36 3.05 -18.24 -11.90
N GLY A 37 3.21 -17.92 -13.19
CA GLY A 37 2.93 -18.72 -14.37
C GLY A 37 3.09 -20.24 -14.22
N MET A 38 2.07 -21.02 -14.55
CA MET A 38 2.07 -22.45 -14.84
C MET A 38 2.94 -23.32 -13.92
N CYS A 39 3.02 -22.96 -12.63
CA CYS A 39 3.92 -23.60 -11.69
C CYS A 39 3.31 -24.87 -11.06
N GLU A 40 4.16 -25.72 -10.47
CA GLU A 40 3.75 -26.88 -9.67
C GLU A 40 3.72 -26.53 -8.17
N GLY A 41 2.70 -27.01 -7.45
CA GLY A 41 2.52 -26.74 -6.02
C GLY A 41 1.97 -25.34 -5.74
N TYR A 42 2.43 -24.69 -4.66
CA TYR A 42 1.98 -23.36 -4.25
C TYR A 42 2.64 -22.25 -5.08
N CYS A 43 1.91 -21.76 -6.08
CA CYS A 43 2.36 -20.73 -7.02
C CYS A 43 2.07 -19.30 -6.60
N TYR A 44 1.24 -19.12 -5.57
CA TYR A 44 0.87 -17.81 -5.03
C TYR A 44 1.24 -17.76 -3.56
N SER A 45 1.84 -16.66 -3.14
CA SER A 45 2.11 -16.34 -1.74
C SER A 45 1.71 -14.89 -1.48
N GLU A 46 0.96 -14.66 -0.40
CA GLU A 46 0.64 -13.31 0.08
C GLU A 46 0.76 -13.27 1.60
N VAL A 47 1.36 -12.20 2.11
CA VAL A 47 1.29 -11.83 3.52
C VAL A 47 0.49 -10.54 3.66
N ILE A 48 -0.46 -10.54 4.60
CA ILE A 48 -1.30 -9.39 4.93
C ILE A 48 -0.99 -8.96 6.37
N TYR A 49 -0.51 -7.74 6.52
CA TYR A 49 -0.29 -7.10 7.81
C TYR A 49 -1.36 -6.06 8.09
N ASN A 50 -1.91 -6.08 9.30
CA ASN A 50 -2.62 -4.95 9.89
C ASN A 50 -2.16 -4.80 11.34
N LYS A 51 -2.66 -3.78 12.07
CA LYS A 51 -2.25 -3.52 13.46
C LYS A 51 -2.45 -4.69 14.45
N LYS A 52 -3.25 -5.71 14.11
CA LYS A 52 -3.60 -6.84 14.97
C LYS A 52 -2.99 -8.16 14.51
N SER A 53 -2.83 -8.35 13.21
CA SER A 53 -2.52 -9.66 12.65
C SER A 53 -1.55 -9.62 11.48
N GLU A 54 -0.86 -10.74 11.33
CA GLU A 54 -0.16 -11.18 10.14
C GLU A 54 -0.90 -12.41 9.60
N ILE A 55 -1.28 -12.39 8.32
CA ILE A 55 -1.98 -13.48 7.65
C ILE A 55 -1.15 -13.93 6.46
N ASN A 56 -0.62 -15.14 6.52
CA ASN A 56 0.11 -15.76 5.42
C ASN A 56 -0.83 -16.65 4.61
N ILE A 57 -0.85 -16.50 3.29
CA ILE A 57 -1.72 -17.20 2.37
C ILE A 57 -0.86 -17.85 1.29
N LYS A 58 -1.05 -19.15 1.05
CA LYS A 58 -0.47 -19.88 -0.07
C LYS A 58 -1.55 -20.54 -0.90
N LYS A 59 -1.46 -20.45 -2.23
CA LYS A 59 -2.42 -21.08 -3.15
C LYS A 59 -1.70 -21.75 -4.30
N ALA A 60 -2.18 -22.94 -4.67
CA ALA A 60 -1.75 -23.59 -5.88
C ALA A 60 -2.41 -22.95 -7.10
N TRP A 61 -1.77 -23.06 -8.27
CA TRP A 61 -2.42 -22.65 -9.52
C TRP A 61 -3.60 -23.55 -9.85
N ARG A 62 -3.36 -24.87 -9.98
CA ARG A 62 -4.37 -25.85 -10.44
C ARG A 62 -4.69 -26.93 -9.42
N ASP A 63 -3.66 -27.58 -8.87
CA ASP A 63 -3.84 -28.74 -7.99
C ASP A 63 -4.27 -28.32 -6.57
N THR A 64 -5.49 -27.82 -6.44
CA THR A 64 -6.07 -27.40 -5.17
C THR A 64 -6.56 -28.57 -4.32
N ILE A 65 -6.56 -29.80 -4.86
CA ILE A 65 -6.94 -31.01 -4.13
C ILE A 65 -5.78 -31.46 -3.26
N ASN A 66 -4.58 -31.63 -3.84
CA ASN A 66 -3.40 -32.05 -3.06
C ASN A 66 -2.68 -30.86 -2.42
N ASN A 67 -2.85 -29.65 -2.98
CA ASN A 67 -2.29 -28.41 -2.45
C ASN A 67 -3.43 -27.39 -2.16
N PRO A 68 -4.29 -27.68 -1.16
CA PRO A 68 -5.40 -26.79 -0.80
C PRO A 68 -4.88 -25.44 -0.33
N THR A 69 -5.69 -24.39 -0.43
CA THR A 69 -5.29 -23.06 0.07
C THR A 69 -4.89 -23.15 1.54
N ALA A 70 -3.65 -22.77 1.85
CA ALA A 70 -3.16 -22.72 3.21
C ALA A 70 -3.24 -21.27 3.71
N THR A 71 -3.81 -21.07 4.89
CA THR A 71 -3.87 -19.77 5.55
C THR A 71 -3.38 -19.92 6.99
N GLU A 72 -2.40 -19.10 7.36
CA GLU A 72 -1.86 -19.05 8.72
C GLU A 72 -2.11 -17.65 9.30
N LEU A 73 -2.81 -17.58 10.43
CA LEU A 73 -3.10 -16.35 11.15
C LEU A 73 -2.23 -16.27 12.40
N LYS A 74 -1.48 -15.17 12.54
CA LYS A 74 -0.69 -14.83 13.72
C LYS A 74 -1.09 -13.46 14.24
N LYS A 75 -0.92 -13.26 15.55
CA LYS A 75 -0.92 -11.92 16.12
C LYS A 75 0.38 -11.23 15.70
N ILE A 76 0.29 -9.99 15.24
CA ILE A 76 1.50 -9.20 14.93
C ILE A 76 2.05 -8.55 16.20
N GLU A 77 3.36 -8.51 16.33
CA GLU A 77 4.02 -7.70 17.34
C GLU A 77 3.89 -6.21 16.99
N TYR A 78 3.64 -5.38 18.00
CA TYR A 78 3.48 -3.94 17.80
C TYR A 78 4.72 -3.32 17.14
N THR A 79 5.92 -3.73 17.56
CA THR A 79 7.19 -3.25 17.02
C THR A 79 7.40 -3.66 15.55
N LYS A 80 6.93 -4.84 15.14
CA LYS A 80 6.94 -5.27 13.73
C LYS A 80 5.99 -4.41 12.91
N TRP A 81 4.76 -4.18 13.39
CA TRP A 81 3.80 -3.29 12.72
C TRP A 81 4.37 -1.89 12.51
N GLU A 82 4.93 -1.28 13.57
CA GLU A 82 5.54 0.05 13.48
C GLU A 82 6.72 0.07 12.50
N SER A 83 7.59 -0.94 12.53
CA SER A 83 8.74 -1.03 11.63
C SER A 83 8.29 -1.09 10.16
N LEU A 84 7.26 -1.89 9.86
CA LEU A 84 6.69 -1.98 8.51
C LEU A 84 6.13 -0.62 8.08
N THR A 85 5.29 0.02 8.90
CA THR A 85 4.68 1.30 8.52
C THR A 85 5.69 2.44 8.40
N ASN A 86 6.71 2.47 9.25
CA ASN A 86 7.74 3.52 9.25
C ASN A 86 8.72 3.37 8.07
N SER A 87 8.81 2.18 7.46
CA SER A 87 9.62 1.95 6.27
C SER A 87 9.03 2.53 4.98
N ILE A 88 7.77 2.98 5.02
CA ILE A 88 7.01 3.42 3.86
C ILE A 88 6.98 4.95 3.81
N ASN A 89 7.56 5.53 2.75
CA ASN A 89 7.23 6.89 2.35
C ASN A 89 6.01 6.86 1.40
N LEU A 90 4.83 7.24 1.90
CA LEU A 90 3.60 7.21 1.11
C LEU A 90 3.62 8.11 -0.12
N SER A 91 4.35 9.24 -0.06
CA SER A 91 4.48 10.13 -1.22
C SER A 91 5.27 9.44 -2.33
N ASP A 92 6.40 8.82 -1.99
CA ASP A 92 7.22 8.09 -2.96
C ASP A 92 6.48 6.85 -3.49
N PHE A 93 5.77 6.13 -2.62
CA PHE A 93 4.97 4.97 -3.01
C PHE A 93 3.85 5.33 -4.00
N TYR A 94 3.12 6.41 -3.74
CA TYR A 94 2.04 6.86 -4.62
C TYR A 94 2.52 7.52 -5.92
N ALA A 95 3.81 7.86 -6.00
CA ALA A 95 4.44 8.37 -7.22
C ALA A 95 4.91 7.25 -8.16
N LEU A 96 4.97 6.00 -7.69
CA LEU A 96 5.26 4.84 -8.54
C LEU A 96 4.06 4.58 -9.46
N ASP A 97 4.32 4.13 -10.69
CA ASP A 97 3.28 3.53 -11.52
C ASP A 97 2.76 2.25 -10.88
N ASN A 98 1.48 1.94 -11.12
CA ASN A 98 0.85 0.72 -10.61
C ASN A 98 1.44 -0.56 -11.22
N ARG A 99 2.16 -0.45 -12.34
CA ARG A 99 2.85 -1.53 -13.03
C ARG A 99 4.25 -1.06 -13.42
N LEU A 100 5.27 -1.66 -12.84
CA LEU A 100 6.67 -1.36 -13.10
C LEU A 100 7.31 -2.50 -13.89
N GLY A 101 7.93 -2.17 -15.02
CA GLY A 101 8.52 -3.16 -15.92
C GLY A 101 7.47 -4.08 -16.55
N CYS A 102 7.78 -5.37 -16.63
CA CYS A 102 6.92 -6.39 -17.23
C CYS A 102 6.65 -7.52 -16.23
N PRO A 103 5.76 -7.30 -15.23
CA PRO A 103 5.43 -8.34 -14.26
C PRO A 103 4.91 -9.60 -14.95
N ASP A 104 5.48 -10.75 -14.56
CA ASP A 104 5.19 -12.09 -15.09
C ASP A 104 5.37 -12.25 -16.62
N CYS A 105 6.23 -11.45 -17.23
CA CYS A 105 6.61 -11.64 -18.63
C CYS A 105 7.66 -12.77 -18.74
N ALA A 106 7.55 -13.59 -19.79
CA ALA A 106 8.42 -14.76 -20.01
C ALA A 106 8.52 -15.70 -18.79
N ASP A 107 7.38 -15.95 -18.13
CA ASP A 107 7.25 -16.81 -16.95
C ASP A 107 8.14 -16.37 -15.76
N GLY A 108 8.52 -15.09 -15.71
CA GLY A 108 9.41 -14.53 -14.68
C GLY A 108 8.75 -14.30 -13.31
N GLY A 109 7.43 -14.42 -13.20
CA GLY A 109 6.68 -14.12 -11.98
C GLY A 109 6.39 -12.64 -11.76
N GLU A 110 5.36 -12.38 -10.97
CA GLU A 110 4.97 -11.06 -10.50
C GLU A 110 5.15 -10.99 -8.98
N SER A 111 5.63 -9.84 -8.50
CA SER A 111 5.54 -9.41 -7.11
C SER A 111 4.69 -8.17 -7.00
N TRP A 112 4.05 -7.96 -5.84
CA TRP A 112 3.29 -6.73 -5.59
C TRP A 112 3.43 -6.25 -4.14
N VAL A 113 3.23 -4.94 -3.97
CA VAL A 113 2.93 -4.31 -2.69
C VAL A 113 1.60 -3.57 -2.81
N ASP A 114 0.69 -3.81 -1.87
CA ASP A 114 -0.59 -3.11 -1.74
C ASP A 114 -0.62 -2.39 -0.39
N ILE A 115 -0.85 -1.08 -0.40
CA ILE A 115 -0.93 -0.27 0.82
C ILE A 115 -2.30 0.38 0.88
N LYS A 116 -2.97 0.15 2.01
CA LYS A 116 -4.27 0.72 2.30
C LYS A 116 -4.18 1.68 3.47
N THR A 117 -4.55 2.93 3.26
CA THR A 117 -4.85 3.90 4.31
C THR A 117 -6.36 3.97 4.56
N LYS A 118 -6.80 4.82 5.49
CA LYS A 118 -8.25 5.04 5.70
C LYS A 118 -8.96 5.64 4.48
N THR A 119 -8.23 6.25 3.55
CA THR A 119 -8.79 7.04 2.44
C THR A 119 -8.42 6.50 1.06
N LYS A 120 -7.36 5.68 0.95
CA LYS A 120 -6.83 5.23 -0.34
C LYS A 120 -6.30 3.80 -0.22
N SER A 121 -6.47 3.01 -1.28
CA SER A 121 -5.70 1.77 -1.52
C SER A 121 -4.89 1.98 -2.79
N TYR A 122 -3.65 1.52 -2.81
CA TYR A 122 -2.80 1.61 -4.00
C TYR A 122 -1.89 0.39 -4.08
N ARG A 123 -1.85 -0.22 -5.25
CA ARG A 123 -1.02 -1.39 -5.55
C ARG A 123 0.04 -1.04 -6.58
N VAL A 124 1.26 -1.51 -6.32
CA VAL A 124 2.38 -1.49 -7.26
C VAL A 124 2.76 -2.93 -7.54
N SER A 125 2.64 -3.36 -8.78
CA SER A 125 3.11 -4.63 -9.30
C SER A 125 4.43 -4.47 -10.03
N PHE A 126 5.36 -5.41 -9.84
CA PHE A 126 6.70 -5.39 -10.42
C PHE A 126 7.19 -6.82 -10.71
N GLU A 127 8.25 -6.96 -11.49
CA GLU A 127 8.88 -8.24 -11.79
C GLU A 127 9.41 -8.91 -10.51
N TYR A 128 9.21 -10.22 -10.38
CA TYR A 128 9.67 -10.96 -9.21
C TYR A 128 11.18 -10.78 -8.98
N GLY A 129 11.57 -10.51 -7.73
CA GLY A 129 12.97 -10.28 -7.37
C GLY A 129 13.53 -8.90 -7.75
N VAL A 130 12.79 -8.07 -8.49
CA VAL A 130 13.22 -6.72 -8.92
C VAL A 130 12.53 -5.64 -8.08
N THR A 131 12.78 -5.61 -6.78
CA THR A 131 12.11 -4.69 -5.86
C THR A 131 12.43 -3.20 -6.18
N PRO A 132 11.41 -2.36 -6.42
CA PRO A 132 11.59 -0.92 -6.65
C PRO A 132 12.26 -0.24 -5.47
N LYS A 133 13.13 0.75 -5.74
CA LYS A 133 13.91 1.44 -4.70
C LYS A 133 13.07 1.95 -3.52
N PRO A 134 11.90 2.58 -3.71
CA PRO A 134 11.07 3.05 -2.60
C PRO A 134 10.50 1.92 -1.72
N LEU A 135 10.48 0.67 -2.22
CA LEU A 135 9.90 -0.49 -1.55
C LEU A 135 10.95 -1.41 -0.92
N LYS A 136 12.25 -1.22 -1.19
CA LYS A 136 13.32 -2.14 -0.74
C LYS A 136 13.28 -2.37 0.77
N LYS A 137 13.20 -1.31 1.57
CA LYS A 137 13.23 -1.45 3.03
C LYS A 137 12.02 -2.21 3.58
N LEU A 138 10.84 -1.97 2.99
CA LEU A 138 9.62 -2.69 3.35
C LEU A 138 9.77 -4.19 3.04
N VAL A 139 10.22 -4.52 1.82
CA VAL A 139 10.35 -5.91 1.37
C VAL A 139 11.43 -6.66 2.16
N GLU A 140 12.54 -6.01 2.49
CA GLU A 140 13.56 -6.57 3.42
C GLU A 140 12.93 -6.94 4.76
N LEU A 141 12.21 -6.00 5.39
CA LEU A 141 11.54 -6.24 6.67
C LEU A 141 10.48 -7.35 6.62
N ILE A 142 9.89 -7.63 5.47
CA ILE A 142 8.90 -8.70 5.31
C ILE A 142 9.57 -10.07 5.17
N ASN A 143 10.74 -10.12 4.54
CA ASN A 143 11.48 -11.36 4.29
C ASN A 143 12.46 -11.73 5.42
N ASP A 144 12.69 -10.83 6.38
CA ASP A 144 13.40 -11.05 7.66
C ASP A 144 12.58 -11.92 8.64
#